data_AF-A0A834BSB6-F1
#
_entry.id   AF-A0A834BSB6-F1
#
_cell.length_a   1.000
_cell.length_b   1.000
_cell.length_c   1.000
_cell.angle_alpha   90.00
_cell.angle_beta   90.00
_cell.angle_gamma   90.00
#
_symmetry.space_group_name_H-M   'P 1'
#
loop_
_entity.id
_entity.type
_entity.pdbx_description
1 polymer ?
#
loop_
_entity_poly.entity_id
_entity_poly.type
_entity_poly.pdbx_seq_one_letter_code
_entity_poly.pdbx_strand_id
1 'polypeptide(L)' 'MLHTESLVSLNGTQLSYMGHDAKEIPHFLGDTYGQFAKRLDLSFNQLRSLAGLKMFTELEELVVDNNLLGNDLQLPS' A
#
# COMPACT_ATOMS: atom_id res chain seq x y z
N MET A 1 18.98 -10.11 17.94
CA MET A 1 18.59 -10.81 16.70
C MET A 1 17.48 -10.00 16.08
N LEU A 2 17.76 -9.23 15.03
CA LEU A 2 16.72 -8.54 14.28
C LEU A 2 16.06 -9.60 13.41
N HIS A 3 14.89 -10.08 13.83
CA HIS A 3 13.96 -10.70 12.90
C HIS A 3 13.61 -9.62 11.89
N THR A 4 14.28 -9.60 10.74
CA THR A 4 13.75 -8.94 9.54
C THR A 4 12.56 -9.78 9.10
N GLU A 5 11.45 -9.62 9.81
CA GLU A 5 10.14 -10.01 9.28
C GLU A 5 10.03 -9.31 7.92
N SER A 6 9.67 -10.08 6.89
CA SER A 6 9.46 -9.52 5.56
C SER A 6 8.52 -8.32 5.72
N LEU A 7 8.98 -7.13 5.34
CA LEU A 7 8.21 -5.89 5.41
C LEU A 7 6.92 -5.97 4.59
N VAL A 8 6.77 -7.01 3.78
CA VAL A 8 5.67 -7.24 2.86
C VAL A 8 5.24 -8.70 2.97
N SER A 9 3.93 -8.94 3.06
CA SER A 9 3.36 -10.27 2.89
C SER A 9 2.73 -10.38 1.50
N LEU A 10 2.95 -11.50 0.82
CA LEU A 10 2.46 -11.76 -0.52
C LEU A 10 1.79 -13.13 -0.60
N ASN A 11 0.53 -13.17 -1.03
CA ASN A 11 -0.21 -14.39 -1.30
C ASN A 11 -0.87 -14.32 -2.69
N GLY A 12 -0.32 -15.05 -3.66
CA GLY A 12 -0.74 -14.90 -5.06
C GLY A 12 -0.57 -13.45 -5.49
N THR A 13 -1.65 -12.80 -5.96
CA THR A 13 -1.69 -11.38 -6.36
C THR A 13 -2.10 -10.43 -5.23
N GLN A 14 -2.17 -10.91 -3.98
CA GLN A 14 -2.56 -10.12 -2.81
C GLN A 14 -1.32 -9.65 -2.06
N LEU A 15 -1.16 -8.34 -1.98
CA LEU A 15 -0.05 -7.66 -1.34
C LEU A 15 -0.51 -7.00 -0.04
N SER A 16 0.26 -7.19 1.04
CA SER A 16 -0.01 -6.55 2.32
C SER A 16 1.24 -5.87 2.86
N TYR A 17 1.08 -4.59 3.21
CA TYR A 17 2.09 -3.73 3.81
C TYR A 17 1.44 -2.94 4.96
N MET A 18 1.23 -3.62 6.09
CA MET A 18 0.45 -3.10 7.20
C MET A 18 1.33 -2.76 8.41
N GLY A 19 0.98 -1.74 9.17
CA GLY A 19 1.62 -1.48 10.47
C GLY A 19 3.02 -0.86 10.39
N HIS A 20 3.38 -0.22 9.28
CA HIS A 20 4.71 0.36 9.05
C HIS A 20 4.78 1.88 9.29
N ASP A 21 3.73 2.49 9.83
CA ASP A 21 3.62 3.94 10.03
C ASP A 21 3.85 4.76 8.75
N ALA A 22 3.61 4.16 7.58
CA ALA A 22 3.92 4.79 6.30
C ALA A 22 3.02 6.01 6.06
N LYS A 23 3.63 7.15 5.71
CA LYS A 23 2.91 8.41 5.43
C LYS A 23 2.51 8.57 3.96
N GLU A 24 3.20 7.81 3.10
CA GLU A 24 2.97 7.69 1.66
C GLU A 24 3.17 6.23 1.26
N ILE A 25 2.63 5.84 0.09
CA ILE A 25 2.83 4.49 -0.46
C ILE A 25 4.31 4.40 -0.90
N PRO A 26 5.12 3.50 -0.31
CA PRO A 26 6.53 3.39 -0.67
C PRO A 26 6.72 3.02 -2.15
N HIS A 27 7.60 3.74 -2.85
CA HIS A 27 7.83 3.52 -4.29
C HIS A 27 8.19 2.06 -4.63
N PHE A 28 8.96 1.40 -3.78
CA PHE A 28 9.36 0.01 -4.01
C PHE A 28 8.17 -0.95 -4.12
N LEU A 29 7.02 -0.67 -3.48
CA LEU A 29 5.83 -1.50 -3.61
C LEU A 29 5.29 -1.42 -5.04
N GLY A 30 5.21 -0.21 -5.59
CA GLY A 30 4.78 0.02 -6.96
C GLY A 30 5.77 -0.56 -7.98
N ASP A 31 7.07 -0.33 -7.79
CA ASP A 31 8.12 -0.81 -8.70
C ASP A 31 8.18 -2.35 -8.74
N THR A 32 7.95 -3.00 -7.59
CA THR A 32 8.10 -4.45 -7.46
C THR A 32 6.81 -5.19 -7.78
N TYR A 33 5.66 -4.64 -7.41
CA TYR A 33 4.39 -5.37 -7.42
C TYR A 33 3.29 -4.69 -8.23
N GLY A 34 3.48 -3.44 -8.67
CA GLY A 34 2.42 -2.62 -9.27
C GLY A 34 1.79 -3.20 -10.54
N GLN A 35 2.56 -3.94 -11.33
CA GLN A 35 2.08 -4.56 -12.58
C GLN A 35 1.41 -5.94 -12.37
N PHE A 36 1.24 -6.38 -11.13
CA PHE A 36 0.75 -7.74 -10.84
C PHE A 36 -0.22 -7.81 -9.64
N ALA A 37 -0.08 -6.92 -8.67
CA ALA A 37 -0.92 -6.94 -7.48
C ALA A 37 -2.35 -6.52 -7.82
N LYS A 38 -3.29 -7.41 -7.51
CA LYS A 38 -4.73 -7.21 -7.71
C LYS A 38 -5.43 -6.74 -6.45
N ARG A 39 -4.89 -7.09 -5.28
CA ARG A 39 -5.35 -6.60 -3.98
C ARG A 39 -4.18 -5.99 -3.23
N LEU A 40 -4.37 -4.79 -2.70
CA LEU A 40 -3.37 -4.07 -1.90
C LEU A 40 -3.96 -3.70 -0.54
N ASP A 41 -3.35 -4.22 0.52
CA ASP A 41 -3.68 -3.89 1.90
C ASP A 41 -2.62 -2.98 2.52
N LEU A 42 -2.98 -1.73 2.78
CA LEU A 42 -2.16 -0.70 3.40
C LEU A 42 -2.69 -0.31 4.78
N SER A 43 -3.49 -1.18 5.40
CA SER A 43 -4.12 -0.88 6.68
C SER A 43 -3.10 -0.62 7.79
N PHE A 44 -3.50 0.14 8.82
CA PHE A 44 -2.67 0.47 9.97
C PHE A 44 -1.37 1.21 9.60
N ASN A 45 -1.44 2.11 8.62
CA ASN A 45 -0.36 3.06 8.31
C ASN A 45 -0.81 4.49 8.67
N GLN A 46 -0.07 5.50 8.21
CA GLN A 46 -0.36 6.92 8.45
C GLN A 46 -0.59 7.68 7.14
N LEU A 47 -1.12 7.00 6.12
CA LEU A 47 -1.29 7.57 4.79
C LEU A 47 -2.26 8.74 4.84
N ARG A 48 -1.88 9.84 4.17
CA ARG A 48 -2.73 11.03 3.94
C ARG A 48 -3.10 11.22 2.47
N SER A 49 -2.41 10.51 1.59
CA SER A 49 -2.59 10.58 0.14
C SER A 49 -2.48 9.18 -0.45
N LEU A 50 -3.18 8.98 -1.57
CA LEU A 50 -3.15 7.74 -2.35
C LEU A 50 -2.42 7.93 -3.70
N ALA A 51 -1.66 9.00 -3.87
CA ALA A 51 -1.00 9.34 -5.15
C ALA A 51 -0.10 8.23 -5.71
N GLY A 52 0.49 7.36 -4.86
CA GLY A 52 1.30 6.23 -5.29
C GLY A 52 0.51 5.10 -5.97
N LEU A 53 -0.82 5.08 -5.87
CA LEU A 53 -1.66 4.05 -6.50
C LEU A 53 -1.55 4.03 -8.02
N LYS A 54 -1.12 5.13 -8.66
CA LYS A 54 -0.89 5.19 -10.11
C LYS A 54 0.08 4.14 -10.65
N MET A 55 0.90 3.55 -9.78
CA MET A 55 1.85 2.50 -10.13
C MET A 55 1.21 1.11 -10.16
N PHE A 56 0.03 0.93 -9.58
CA PHE A 56 -0.67 -0.35 -9.46
C PHE A 56 -1.71 -0.52 -10.56
N THR A 57 -1.26 -0.83 -11.78
CA THR A 57 -2.10 -0.82 -12.98
C THR A 57 -3.12 -1.96 -13.04
N GLU A 58 -2.88 -3.05 -12.32
CA GLU A 58 -3.75 -4.23 -12.26
C GLU A 58 -4.62 -4.26 -10.99
N LEU A 59 -4.66 -3.17 -10.21
CA LEU A 59 -5.33 -3.16 -8.91
C LEU A 59 -6.85 -3.22 -9.05
N GLU A 60 -7.46 -4.21 -8.39
CA GLU A 60 -8.90 -4.45 -8.36
C GLU A 60 -9.50 -4.11 -6.98
N GLU A 61 -8.73 -4.30 -5.90
CA GLU A 61 -9.17 -4.08 -4.51
C GLU A 61 -8.11 -3.33 -3.70
N LEU A 62 -8.53 -2.31 -2.95
CA LEU A 62 -7.69 -1.53 -2.05
C LEU A 62 -8.30 -1.52 -0.64
N VAL A 63 -7.48 -1.86 0.37
CA VAL A 63 -7.84 -1.76 1.79
C VAL A 63 -6.88 -0.80 2.49
N VAL A 64 -7.44 0.20 3.18
CA VAL A 64 -6.70 1.33 3.77
C VAL A 64 -7.20 1.67 5.18
N ASP A 65 -7.77 0.70 5.89
CA ASP A 65 -8.33 0.92 7.22
C ASP A 65 -7.27 1.43 8.20
N ASN A 66 -7.68 2.28 9.15
CA ASN A 66 -6.77 2.86 10.14
C ASN A 66 -5.56 3.61 9.53
N ASN A 67 -5.83 4.41 8.49
CA ASN A 67 -4.91 5.44 7.98
C ASN A 67 -5.36 6.85 8.41
N LEU A 68 -4.65 7.88 7.96
CA LEU A 68 -4.95 9.29 8.23
C LEU A 68 -5.56 9.99 7.00
N LEU A 69 -6.37 9.25 6.22
CA LEU A 69 -7.08 9.77 5.05
C LEU A 69 -8.22 10.68 5.54
N GLY A 70 -8.06 11.99 5.34
CA GLY A 70 -9.00 13.00 5.81
C GLY A 70 -9.74 13.70 4.68
N ASN A 71 -10.39 14.84 4.99
CA ASN A 71 -11.08 15.67 4.01
C ASN A 71 -10.14 16.26 2.94
N ASP A 72 -8.83 16.23 3.19
CA ASP A 72 -7.74 16.61 2.28
C ASP A 72 -7.25 15.45 1.41
N LEU A 73 -7.95 14.31 1.41
CA LEU A 73 -7.61 13.15 0.59
C LEU A 73 -7.50 13.52 -0.88
N GLN A 74 -6.30 13.31 -1.43
CA GLN A 74 -6.05 13.38 -2.86
C GLN A 74 -6.23 12.00 -3.47
N LEU A 75 -7.28 11.85 -4.29
CA LEU A 75 -7.45 10.68 -5.15
C LEU A 75 -6.48 10.77 -6.35
N PRO A 76 -6.00 9.63 -6.87
CA PRO A 76 -5.26 9.61 -8.13
C PRO A 76 -6.11 10.22 -9.24
N SER A 77 -5.50 11.07 -10.07
CA SER A 77 -6.09 11.68 -11.27
C SER A 77 -6.14 10.73 -12.45
#